data_AF-A0A7J4IJD2-F1
#
_entry.id   AF-A0A7J4IJD2-F1
#
_cell.length_a   1.000
_cell.length_b   1.000
_cell.length_c   1.000
_cell.angle_alpha   90.00
_cell.angle_beta   90.00
_cell.angle_gamma   90.00
#
_symmetry.space_group_name_H-M   'P 1'
#
loop_
_entity.id
_entity.type
_entity.pdbx_description
1 polymer ?
#
loop_
_entity_poly.entity_id
_entity_poly.type
_entity_poly.pdbx_seq_one_letter_code
_entity_poly.pdbx_strand_id
1 'polypeptide(L)'
;MRLTFIVLALVLAALGAGCLQASPPATPTPTPSLARYAPGDLFRGDLVGAGFDDPNATPAGAAIAVVEYQSALDQYIYTLVQPVSGGWAYVYPSGDFVTRMGRDRATFESYRLERIGHVDLAAIEGPPNATAAR
;
A
#
# COMPACT_ATOMS: atom_id res chain seq x y z
N MET A 1 -34.77 -30.02 -54.98
CA MET A 1 -34.28 -30.65 -53.72
C MET A 1 -32.80 -30.32 -53.48
N ARG A 2 -32.42 -29.04 -53.39
CA ARG A 2 -31.03 -28.60 -53.14
C ARG A 2 -30.91 -27.39 -52.20
N LEU A 3 -32.02 -26.79 -51.77
CA LEU A 3 -32.01 -25.61 -50.90
C LEU A 3 -32.18 -25.93 -49.41
N THR A 4 -32.73 -27.09 -49.04
CA THR A 4 -32.97 -27.45 -47.63
C THR A 4 -31.71 -27.93 -46.90
N PHE A 5 -30.68 -28.40 -47.60
CA PHE A 5 -29.45 -28.87 -46.98
C PHE A 5 -28.49 -27.75 -46.56
N ILE A 6 -28.58 -26.57 -47.18
CA ILE A 6 -27.65 -25.45 -46.92
C ILE A 6 -28.06 -24.68 -45.65
N VAL A 7 -29.36 -24.57 -45.37
CA VAL A 7 -29.87 -23.86 -44.20
C VAL A 7 -29.61 -24.64 -42.90
N LEU A 8 -29.65 -25.98 -42.95
CA LEU A 8 -29.42 -26.82 -41.77
C LEU A 8 -27.94 -26.83 -41.32
N ALA A 9 -27.00 -26.72 -42.26
CA ALA A 9 -25.57 -26.64 -41.97
C ALA A 9 -25.18 -25.30 -41.31
N LEU A 10 -25.90 -24.21 -41.62
CA LEU A 10 -25.60 -22.89 -41.05
C LEU A 10 -26.06 -22.74 -39.59
N VAL A 11 -27.10 -23.47 -39.18
CA VAL A 11 -27.60 -23.41 -37.79
C VAL A 11 -26.74 -24.24 -36.84
N LEU A 12 -26.16 -25.37 -37.29
CA LEU A 12 -25.26 -26.17 -36.44
C LEU A 12 -23.89 -25.54 -36.21
N ALA A 13 -23.44 -24.61 -37.06
CA ALA A 13 -22.20 -23.87 -36.84
C ALA A 13 -22.31 -22.78 -35.75
N ALA A 14 -23.53 -22.30 -35.46
CA ALA A 14 -23.75 -21.23 -34.49
C ALA A 14 -23.86 -21.73 -33.03
N LEU A 15 -24.13 -23.02 -32.79
CA LEU A 15 -24.18 -23.58 -31.43
C LEU A 15 -22.82 -24.02 -30.87
N GLY A 16 -21.77 -24.09 -31.68
CA GLY A 16 -20.44 -24.54 -31.24
C GLY A 16 -19.56 -23.45 -30.64
N ALA A 17 -19.88 -22.17 -30.86
CA ALA A 17 -19.02 -21.05 -30.45
C ALA A 17 -19.34 -20.49 -29.04
N GLY A 18 -20.42 -20.94 -28.41
CA GLY A 18 -20.89 -20.39 -27.12
C GLY A 18 -20.22 -20.98 -25.87
N CYS A 19 -19.50 -22.09 -25.98
CA CYS A 19 -19.04 -22.86 -24.80
C CYS A 19 -17.52 -22.84 -24.56
N LEU A 20 -16.75 -22.08 -25.35
CA LEU A 20 -15.31 -21.85 -25.13
C LEU A 20 -15.03 -20.43 -24.66
N GLN A 21 -16.00 -19.76 -24.04
CA GLN A 21 -15.70 -18.54 -23.32
C GLN A 21 -14.93 -18.93 -22.07
N ALA A 22 -13.60 -18.78 -22.14
CA ALA A 22 -12.72 -18.87 -21.01
C ALA A 22 -13.38 -18.11 -19.86
N SER A 23 -13.61 -18.79 -18.74
CA SER A 23 -14.11 -18.13 -17.54
C SER A 23 -13.23 -16.90 -17.32
N PRO A 24 -13.81 -15.69 -17.15
CA PRO A 24 -13.01 -14.54 -16.79
C PRO A 24 -12.17 -14.96 -15.58
N PRO A 25 -10.86 -14.62 -15.55
CA PRO A 25 -9.99 -15.02 -14.46
C PRO A 25 -10.72 -14.70 -13.17
N ALA A 26 -10.96 -15.73 -12.36
CA ALA A 26 -11.67 -15.59 -11.09
C ALA A 26 -10.99 -14.45 -10.36
N THR A 27 -11.72 -13.34 -10.16
CA THR A 27 -11.19 -12.22 -9.40
C THR A 27 -10.87 -12.80 -8.03
N PRO A 28 -9.59 -12.80 -7.59
CA PRO A 28 -9.25 -13.37 -6.31
C PRO A 28 -10.14 -12.69 -5.28
N THR A 29 -10.92 -13.49 -4.55
CA THR A 29 -11.65 -12.97 -3.39
C THR A 29 -10.62 -12.24 -2.54
N PRO A 30 -10.77 -10.93 -2.28
CA PRO A 30 -9.79 -10.22 -1.49
C PRO A 30 -9.71 -10.90 -0.14
N THR A 31 -8.58 -11.55 0.14
CA THR A 31 -8.28 -12.05 1.47
C THR A 31 -8.44 -10.84 2.40
N PRO A 32 -9.25 -10.93 3.48
CA PRO A 32 -9.38 -9.81 4.40
C PRO A 32 -7.98 -9.41 4.84
N SER A 33 -7.67 -8.12 4.66
CA SER A 33 -6.36 -7.58 5.01
C SER A 33 -6.06 -7.92 6.47
N LEU A 34 -5.03 -8.74 6.70
CA LEU A 34 -4.51 -9.01 8.05
C LEU A 34 -3.99 -7.72 8.73
N ALA A 35 -3.72 -6.69 7.92
CA ALA A 35 -3.31 -5.37 8.36
C ALA A 35 -4.53 -4.47 8.60
N ARG A 36 -4.58 -3.84 9.77
CA ARG A 36 -5.57 -2.82 10.12
C ARG A 36 -5.32 -1.49 9.41
N TYR A 37 -4.05 -1.19 9.14
CA TYR A 37 -3.61 0.06 8.52
C TYR A 37 -3.02 -0.20 7.14
N ALA A 38 -3.30 0.72 6.23
CA ALA A 38 -2.85 0.65 4.85
C ALA A 38 -1.54 1.44 4.64
N PRO A 39 -0.72 1.07 3.63
CA PRO A 39 0.36 1.92 3.14
C PRO A 39 -0.16 3.33 2.86
N GLY A 40 0.55 4.36 3.30
CA GLY A 40 0.18 5.77 3.18
C GLY A 40 -0.62 6.32 4.36
N ASP A 41 -1.11 5.49 5.28
CA ASP A 41 -1.84 5.98 6.44
C ASP A 41 -0.96 6.82 7.36
N LEU A 42 -1.46 8.01 7.72
CA LEU A 42 -0.77 8.98 8.55
C LEU A 42 -1.29 8.96 9.98
N PHE A 43 -0.37 8.93 10.94
CA PHE A 43 -0.67 8.89 12.36
C PHE A 43 0.07 9.98 13.12
N ARG A 44 -0.62 10.64 14.05
CA ARG A 44 -0.05 11.65 14.96
C ARG A 44 -0.36 11.28 16.41
N GLY A 45 0.48 11.72 17.33
CA GLY A 45 0.30 11.53 18.76
C GLY A 45 1.58 11.78 19.52
N ASP A 46 1.66 11.23 20.73
CA ASP A 46 2.88 11.20 21.52
C ASP A 46 3.86 10.17 20.93
N LEU A 47 4.69 10.61 19.99
CA LEU A 47 5.65 9.74 19.32
C LEU A 47 6.78 9.31 20.28
N VAL A 48 7.16 10.16 21.22
CA VAL A 48 8.19 9.86 22.23
C VAL A 48 7.67 8.81 23.22
N GLY A 49 6.47 9.00 23.76
CA GLY A 49 5.82 8.03 24.64
C GLY A 49 5.49 6.70 23.95
N ALA A 50 5.32 6.72 22.63
CA ALA A 50 5.22 5.52 21.81
C ALA A 50 6.59 4.88 21.48
N GLY A 51 7.70 5.35 22.06
CA GLY A 51 9.02 4.74 21.89
C GLY A 51 9.57 4.89 20.47
N PHE A 52 9.10 5.88 19.71
CA PHE A 52 9.79 6.37 18.52
C PHE A 52 10.90 7.32 18.98
N ASP A 53 11.87 6.77 19.71
CA ASP A 53 13.04 7.49 20.21
C ASP A 53 13.95 7.80 19.02
N ASP A 54 13.78 8.99 18.45
CA ASP A 54 14.77 9.53 17.55
C ASP A 54 15.98 10.03 18.35
N PRO A 55 17.19 9.48 18.15
CA PRO A 55 18.39 10.00 18.78
C PRO A 55 18.68 11.48 18.47
N ASN A 56 18.05 12.04 17.43
CA ASN A 56 18.17 13.45 17.03
C ASN A 56 17.01 14.34 17.48
N ALA A 57 16.12 13.81 18.34
CA ALA A 57 14.84 14.40 18.75
C ALA A 57 13.81 14.54 17.62
N THR A 58 12.64 13.94 17.82
CA THR A 58 11.52 14.01 16.87
C THR A 58 11.03 15.45 16.71
N PRO A 59 10.95 15.99 15.47
CA PRO A 59 10.44 17.34 15.24
C PRO A 59 9.01 17.53 15.74
N ALA A 60 8.71 18.72 16.23
CA ALA A 60 7.35 19.08 16.64
C ALA A 60 6.38 18.97 15.45
N GLY A 61 5.27 18.26 15.65
CA GLY A 61 4.24 18.07 14.62
C GLY A 61 4.54 16.97 13.60
N ALA A 62 5.63 16.21 13.78
CA ALA A 62 5.90 15.00 13.02
C ALA A 62 4.74 13.99 13.12
N ALA A 63 4.64 13.15 12.10
CA ALA A 63 3.68 12.09 11.98
C ALA A 63 4.38 10.82 11.48
N ILE A 64 3.74 9.68 11.73
CA ILE A 64 4.12 8.41 11.15
C ILE A 64 3.38 8.23 9.84
N ALA A 65 4.09 7.81 8.79
CA ALA A 65 3.48 7.26 7.59
C ALA A 65 3.73 5.75 7.55
N VAL A 66 2.67 4.94 7.45
CA VAL A 66 2.78 3.50 7.25
C VAL A 66 3.29 3.24 5.84
N VAL A 67 4.35 2.45 5.71
CA VAL A 67 4.95 2.09 4.43
C VAL A 67 4.41 0.76 3.94
N GLU A 68 4.38 -0.25 4.81
CA GLU A 68 3.86 -1.57 4.50
C GLU A 68 3.55 -2.36 5.77
N TYR A 69 2.78 -3.44 5.63
CA TYR A 69 2.63 -4.47 6.65
C TYR A 69 3.26 -5.76 6.16
N GLN A 70 4.20 -6.31 6.94
CA GLN A 70 4.89 -7.55 6.63
C GLN A 70 4.27 -8.70 7.44
N SER A 71 3.38 -9.46 6.80
CA SER A 71 2.64 -10.56 7.44
C SER A 71 3.54 -11.69 7.97
N ALA A 72 4.68 -11.93 7.32
CA ALA A 72 5.65 -12.96 7.74
C ALA A 72 6.28 -12.66 9.12
N LEU A 73 6.32 -11.38 9.50
CA LEU A 73 6.93 -10.91 10.75
C LEU A 73 5.91 -10.25 11.70
N ASP A 74 4.62 -10.26 11.34
CA ASP A 74 3.52 -9.56 12.05
C ASP A 74 3.89 -8.12 12.47
N GLN A 75 4.46 -7.35 11.54
CA GLN A 75 4.98 -6.00 11.81
C GLN A 75 4.52 -4.96 10.78
N TYR A 76 4.31 -3.73 11.24
CA TYR A 76 4.22 -2.57 10.37
C TYR A 76 5.62 -1.98 10.15
N ILE A 77 5.91 -1.68 8.90
CA ILE A 77 7.03 -0.84 8.50
C ILE A 77 6.52 0.56 8.30
N TYR A 78 7.19 1.53 8.89
CA TYR A 78 6.76 2.92 8.87
C TYR A 78 7.96 3.87 8.83
N THR A 79 7.67 5.14 8.62
CA THR A 79 8.66 6.22 8.59
C THR A 79 8.11 7.50 9.24
N LEU A 80 8.99 8.45 9.51
CA LEU A 80 8.64 9.75 10.09
C LEU A 80 8.62 10.83 9.01
N VAL A 81 7.52 11.57 9.00
CA VAL A 81 7.29 12.70 8.12
C VAL A 81 6.94 13.94 8.92
N GLN A 82 7.21 15.10 8.35
CA GLN A 82 6.86 16.40 8.91
C GLN A 82 6.04 17.21 7.89
N PRO A 83 5.09 18.04 8.35
CA PRO A 83 4.30 18.86 7.46
C PRO A 83 5.17 19.92 6.79
N VAL A 84 4.98 20.11 5.48
CA VAL A 84 5.61 21.17 4.68
C VAL A 84 4.55 21.88 3.83
N SER A 85 4.93 22.98 3.17
CA SER A 85 4.00 23.78 2.36
C SER A 85 3.49 22.95 1.17
N GLY A 86 2.29 22.38 1.30
CA GLY A 86 1.64 21.60 0.26
C GLY A 86 1.69 20.08 0.45
N GLY A 87 2.26 19.58 1.54
CA GLY A 87 2.33 18.15 1.77
C GLY A 87 3.17 17.73 2.96
N TRP A 88 3.95 16.68 2.76
CA TRP A 88 4.76 16.03 3.78
C TRP A 88 6.19 15.85 3.26
N ALA A 89 7.17 16.02 4.13
CA ALA A 89 8.57 15.73 3.84
C ALA A 89 9.10 14.69 4.84
N TYR A 90 10.08 13.92 4.42
CA TYR A 90 10.77 13.00 5.33
C TYR A 90 11.56 13.75 6.41
N VAL A 91 11.49 13.26 7.65
CA VAL A 91 12.28 13.83 8.76
C VAL A 91 13.78 13.53 8.61
N TYR A 92 14.15 12.35 8.08
CA TYR A 92 15.55 11.98 7.81
C TYR A 92 15.80 11.82 6.30
N PRO A 93 16.39 12.83 5.64
CA PRO A 93 16.49 12.88 4.18
C PRO A 93 17.73 12.20 3.55
N SER A 94 18.65 11.57 4.29
CA SER A 94 19.81 10.87 3.69
C SER A 94 19.48 9.40 3.38
N GLY A 95 19.60 8.97 2.11
CA GLY A 95 19.20 7.64 1.57
C GLY A 95 19.89 6.41 2.19
N ASP A 96 19.73 5.16 1.75
CA ASP A 96 19.03 4.53 0.61
C ASP A 96 17.56 4.11 0.89
N PHE A 97 17.11 4.18 2.14
CA PHE A 97 15.73 3.96 2.57
C PHE A 97 15.55 4.85 3.80
N VAL A 98 14.73 5.91 3.71
CA VAL A 98 14.28 6.71 4.85
C VAL A 98 14.03 5.79 6.03
N THR A 99 14.78 5.91 7.13
CA THR A 99 14.85 4.95 8.25
C THR A 99 13.53 4.21 8.45
N ARG A 100 13.41 3.05 7.79
CA ARG A 100 12.22 2.22 7.84
C ARG A 100 12.28 1.50 9.15
N MET A 101 11.47 1.96 10.07
CA MET A 101 11.38 1.34 11.38
C MET A 101 10.33 0.24 11.31
N GLY A 102 10.67 -0.94 11.82
CA GLY A 102 9.74 -2.03 12.02
C GLY A 102 9.18 -1.97 13.43
N ARG A 103 7.87 -2.18 13.58
CA ARG A 103 7.25 -2.43 14.88
C ARG A 103 6.22 -3.52 14.74
N ASP A 104 6.21 -4.45 15.70
CA ASP A 104 5.19 -5.48 15.78
C ASP A 104 3.78 -4.85 15.82
N ARG A 105 2.82 -5.53 15.20
CA ARG A 105 1.46 -5.04 15.03
C ARG A 105 0.80 -4.67 16.35
N ALA A 106 0.93 -5.53 17.36
CA ALA A 106 0.29 -5.32 18.66
C ALA A 106 0.80 -4.04 19.33
N THR A 107 2.11 -3.83 19.34
CA THR A 107 2.72 -2.63 19.92
C THR A 107 2.36 -1.39 19.11
N PHE A 108 2.45 -1.44 17.77
CA PHE A 108 2.07 -0.30 16.92
C PHE A 108 0.61 0.15 17.15
N GLU A 109 -0.31 -0.81 17.26
CA GLU A 109 -1.74 -0.54 17.51
C GLU A 109 -2.04 -0.13 18.96
N SER A 110 -1.16 -0.45 19.91
CA SER A 110 -1.30 -0.10 21.32
C SER A 110 -1.04 1.38 21.59
N TYR A 111 -0.27 2.05 20.73
CA TYR A 111 0.09 3.46 20.90
C TYR A 111 -1.09 4.43 20.77
N ARG A 112 -2.26 3.96 20.31
CA ARG A 112 -3.48 4.76 20.14
C ARG A 112 -3.24 6.07 19.39
N LEU A 113 -2.30 6.06 18.44
CA LEU A 113 -2.05 7.21 17.59
C LEU A 113 -3.32 7.53 16.78
N GLU A 114 -3.57 8.82 16.61
CA GLU A 114 -4.70 9.30 15.84
C GLU A 114 -4.38 9.21 14.35
N ARG A 115 -5.22 8.53 13.57
CA ARG A 115 -5.13 8.56 12.11
C ARG A 115 -5.59 9.92 11.62
N ILE A 116 -4.66 10.72 11.11
CA ILE A 116 -4.91 12.10 10.65
C ILE A 116 -5.14 12.21 9.15
N GLY A 117 -4.88 11.14 8.38
CA GLY A 117 -5.11 11.14 6.95
C GLY A 117 -4.41 10.01 6.22
N HIS A 118 -4.17 10.24 4.94
CA HIS A 118 -3.49 9.34 4.03
C HIS A 118 -2.63 10.17 3.08
N VAL A 119 -1.43 9.69 2.77
CA VAL A 119 -0.48 10.33 1.85
C VAL A 119 -0.06 9.36 0.76
N ASP A 120 0.13 9.87 -0.45
CA ASP A 120 0.86 9.15 -1.47
C ASP A 120 2.35 9.11 -1.08
N LEU A 121 2.85 7.92 -0.75
CA LEU A 121 4.24 7.72 -0.32
C LEU A 121 5.26 8.18 -1.38
N ALA A 122 4.88 8.18 -2.66
CA ALA A 122 5.73 8.68 -3.75
C ALA A 122 5.76 10.22 -3.83
N ALA A 123 4.78 10.90 -3.22
CA ALA A 123 4.66 12.36 -3.20
C ALA A 123 5.30 13.01 -1.97
N ILE A 124 5.87 12.24 -1.04
CA ILE A 124 6.57 12.77 0.13
C ILE A 124 7.89 13.41 -0.34
N GLU A 125 8.09 14.69 0.01
CA GLU A 125 9.27 15.47 -0.34
C GLU A 125 10.54 14.98 0.38
N GLY A 126 11.70 15.17 -0.26
CA GLY A 126 12.97 14.52 0.13
C GLY A 126 13.12 13.17 -0.57
N PRO A 127 14.33 12.57 -0.65
CA PRO A 127 14.55 11.47 -1.59
C PRO A 127 13.91 10.14 -1.13
N PRO A 128 13.09 9.49 -1.98
CA PRO A 128 13.00 8.04 -2.07
C PRO A 128 14.01 7.44 -3.09
N ASN A 129 15.07 8.16 -3.47
CA ASN A 129 16.06 7.69 -4.45
C ASN A 129 17.49 8.17 -4.13
N ALA A 130 18.37 7.23 -3.80
CA ALA A 130 19.82 7.41 -3.84
C ALA A 130 20.39 6.81 -5.15
N THR A 131 19.76 7.13 -6.28
CA THR A 131 20.27 6.76 -7.61
C THR A 131 20.44 8.00 -8.47
N ALA A 132 21.36 8.86 -8.04
CA ALA A 132 22.02 9.85 -8.90
C ALA A 132 23.48 10.05 -8.46
N ALA A 133 24.17 8.98 -8.05
CA ALA A 133 25.64 8.96 -7.92
C ALA A 133 26.16 7.53 -7.75
N ARG A 134 26.20 6.74 -8.85
CA ARG A 134 27.34 5.90 -9.26
C ARG A 134 27.01 5.14 -10.54
#